data_AF-A0A1Y4UM43-F1
#
_entry.id   AF-A0A1Y4UM43-F1
#
_cell.length_a   1.000
_cell.length_b   1.000
_cell.length_c   1.000
_cell.angle_alpha   90.00
_cell.angle_beta   90.00
_cell.angle_gamma   90.00
#
_symmetry.space_group_name_H-M   'P 1'
#
loop_
_entity.id
_entity.type
_entity.pdbx_description
1 polymer ?
#
loop_
_entity_poly.entity_id
_entity_poly.type
_entity_poly.pdbx_seq_one_letter_code
_entity_poly.pdbx_strand_id
1 'polypeptide(L)'
;MLKDSDFVQNFISSQKNLMQYFGCDGDFYVRPLVESSWTVKNDDDFAILSYWDKNDKRIDAVVVKKGGKPMVYKKNDFTMIIGIDCVKLAFIFKTELER
;
A
#
# COMPACT_ATOMS: atom_id res chain seq x y z
N MET A 1 -19.58 20.68 18.55
CA MET A 1 -18.19 20.16 18.63
C MET A 1 -18.30 18.67 18.82
N LEU A 2 -17.75 17.86 17.91
CA LEU A 2 -17.59 16.43 18.18
C LEU A 2 -16.68 16.32 19.41
N LYS A 3 -17.06 15.54 20.41
CA LYS A 3 -16.14 15.24 21.51
C LYS A 3 -14.97 14.47 20.90
N ASP A 4 -13.76 14.74 21.34
CA ASP A 4 -12.54 14.12 20.79
C ASP A 4 -12.63 12.57 20.77
N SER A 5 -13.36 11.98 21.73
CA SER A 5 -13.67 10.55 21.77
C SER A 5 -14.46 10.05 20.55
N ASP A 6 -15.44 10.83 20.09
CA ASP A 6 -16.33 10.44 18.99
C ASP A 6 -15.56 10.46 17.67
N PHE A 7 -14.66 11.44 17.49
CA PHE A 7 -13.77 11.50 16.33
C PHE A 7 -12.85 10.27 16.26
N VAL A 8 -12.20 9.89 17.37
CA VAL A 8 -11.31 8.73 17.43
C VAL A 8 -12.05 7.43 17.12
N GLN A 9 -13.25 7.23 17.70
CA GLN A 9 -14.06 6.04 17.43
C GLN A 9 -14.54 5.98 15.98
N ASN A 10 -14.95 7.11 15.41
CA ASN A 10 -15.38 7.20 14.01
C ASN A 10 -14.23 6.92 13.03
N PHE A 11 -13.01 7.37 13.35
CA PHE A 11 -11.84 7.05 12.53
C PHE A 11 -11.54 5.55 12.53
N ILE A 12 -11.49 4.91 13.70
CA ILE A 12 -11.24 3.48 13.84
C ILE A 12 -12.32 2.64 13.12
N SER A 13 -13.59 3.02 13.28
CA SER A 13 -14.69 2.30 12.62
C SER A 13 -14.65 2.47 11.10
N SER A 14 -14.35 3.67 10.60
CA SER A 14 -14.24 3.93 9.16
C SER A 14 -13.10 3.14 8.51
N GLN A 15 -11.94 3.05 9.17
CA GLN A 15 -10.81 2.26 8.67
C GLN A 15 -11.18 0.76 8.61
N LYS A 16 -11.84 0.22 9.64
CA LYS A 16 -12.33 -1.16 9.64
C LYS A 16 -13.35 -1.42 8.52
N ASN A 17 -14.30 -0.51 8.33
CA ASN A 17 -15.31 -0.63 7.28
C ASN A 17 -14.67 -0.64 5.88
N LEU A 18 -13.64 0.18 5.68
CA LEU A 18 -12.88 0.20 4.43
C LEU A 18 -12.15 -1.12 4.19
N MET A 19 -11.46 -1.66 5.21
CA MET A 19 -10.77 -2.94 5.10
C MET A 19 -11.76 -4.09 4.81
N GLN A 20 -12.92 -4.11 5.50
CA GLN A 20 -14.01 -5.06 5.24
C GLN A 20 -14.57 -4.96 3.83
N TYR A 21 -14.75 -3.74 3.30
CA TYR A 21 -15.23 -3.53 1.93
C TYR A 21 -14.34 -4.22 0.89
N PHE A 22 -13.02 -4.19 1.08
CA PHE A 22 -12.04 -4.88 0.23
C PHE A 22 -11.79 -6.35 0.60
N GLY A 23 -12.39 -6.86 1.69
CA GLY A 23 -12.11 -8.20 2.20
C GLY A 23 -10.66 -8.37 2.65
N CYS A 24 -10.06 -7.30 3.20
CA CYS A 24 -8.69 -7.27 3.70
C CYS A 24 -8.72 -7.31 5.23
N ASP A 25 -8.00 -8.25 5.85
CA ASP A 25 -7.94 -8.37 7.32
C ASP A 25 -6.75 -7.61 7.96
N GLY A 26 -5.99 -6.85 7.17
CA GLY A 26 -4.79 -6.14 7.63
C GLY A 26 -5.08 -4.71 8.06
N ASP A 27 -4.29 -4.21 9.01
CA ASP A 27 -4.28 -2.79 9.41
C ASP A 27 -3.16 -2.06 8.65
N PHE A 28 -3.53 -1.25 7.68
CA PHE A 28 -2.60 -0.52 6.81
C PHE A 28 -2.91 0.97 6.83
N TYR A 29 -1.86 1.78 6.69
CA TYR A 29 -2.03 3.19 6.37
C TYR A 29 -2.65 3.34 4.99
N VAL A 30 -3.70 4.16 4.90
CA VAL A 30 -4.47 4.34 3.66
C VAL A 30 -4.11 5.69 3.05
N ARG A 31 -3.58 5.67 1.83
CA ARG A 31 -3.36 6.87 1.01
C ARG A 31 -4.35 6.86 -0.17
N PRO A 32 -5.37 7.72 -0.21
CA PRO A 32 -6.31 7.77 -1.32
C PRO A 32 -5.66 8.39 -2.56
N LEU A 33 -5.56 7.62 -3.64
CA LEU A 33 -4.99 8.03 -4.94
C LEU A 33 -6.02 7.88 -6.08
N VAL A 34 -7.29 8.18 -5.79
CA VAL A 34 -8.45 7.86 -6.65
C VAL A 34 -8.36 8.51 -8.04
N GLU A 35 -7.69 9.65 -8.16
CA GLU A 35 -7.54 10.39 -9.42
C GLU A 35 -6.20 10.11 -10.13
N SER A 36 -5.31 9.31 -9.54
CA SER A 36 -3.99 9.01 -10.12
C SER A 36 -4.06 7.86 -11.12
N SER A 37 -3.33 7.97 -12.23
CA SER A 37 -3.01 6.83 -13.07
C SER A 37 -2.00 5.92 -12.36
N TRP A 38 -2.12 4.61 -12.60
CA TRP A 38 -1.24 3.62 -11.97
C TRP A 38 -1.12 2.36 -12.83
N THR A 39 -0.07 1.57 -12.56
CA THR A 39 0.14 0.24 -13.13
C THR A 39 0.87 -0.66 -12.13
N VAL A 40 0.70 -1.98 -12.26
CA VAL A 40 1.47 -2.98 -11.52
C VAL A 40 2.24 -3.82 -12.51
N LYS A 41 3.57 -3.83 -12.39
CA LYS A 41 4.44 -4.74 -13.14
C LYS A 41 4.88 -5.88 -12.23
N ASN A 42 4.66 -7.11 -12.66
CA ASN A 42 5.20 -8.29 -12.01
C ASN A 42 6.58 -8.60 -12.60
N ASP A 43 7.54 -8.80 -11.70
CA ASP A 43 8.83 -9.41 -11.91
C ASP A 43 8.85 -10.73 -11.10
N ASP A 44 9.72 -11.68 -11.46
CA ASP A 44 9.70 -13.03 -10.89
C ASP A 44 9.68 -12.98 -9.35
N ASP A 45 10.54 -12.13 -8.77
CA ASP A 45 10.70 -12.00 -7.32
C ASP A 45 9.86 -10.86 -6.71
N PHE A 46 9.48 -9.83 -7.47
CA PHE A 46 8.83 -8.62 -6.94
C PHE A 46 7.66 -8.15 -7.79
N ALA A 47 6.69 -7.47 -7.18
CA ALA A 47 5.71 -6.70 -7.94
C ALA A 47 5.92 -5.22 -7.61
N ILE A 48 5.93 -4.37 -8.62
CA ILE A 48 6.16 -2.93 -8.48
C ILE A 48 4.88 -2.21 -8.88
N LEU A 49 4.36 -1.39 -7.97
CA LEU A 49 3.33 -0.41 -8.24
C LEU A 49 4.02 0.86 -8.73
N SER A 50 3.64 1.34 -9.92
CA SER A 50 4.00 2.66 -10.40
C SER A 50 2.75 3.51 -10.47
N TYR A 51 2.80 4.73 -9.93
CA TYR A 51 1.70 5.70 -10.05
C TYR A 51 2.26 7.09 -10.33
N TRP A 52 1.42 7.96 -10.88
CA TRP A 52 1.80 9.32 -11.24
C TRP A 52 1.08 10.31 -10.32
N ASP A 53 1.84 11.26 -9.78
CA ASP A 53 1.28 12.35 -9.00
C ASP A 53 0.66 13.44 -9.89
N LYS A 54 0.12 14.49 -9.28
CA LYS A 54 -0.53 15.60 -9.99
C LYS A 54 0.41 16.40 -10.91
N ASN A 55 1.73 16.24 -10.76
CA ASN A 55 2.74 16.87 -11.60
C ASN A 55 3.29 15.91 -12.65
N ASP A 56 2.61 14.79 -12.90
CA ASP A 56 3.03 13.72 -13.80
C ASP A 56 4.38 13.09 -13.40
N LYS A 57 4.76 13.21 -12.12
CA LYS A 57 5.95 12.56 -11.60
C LYS A 57 5.61 11.11 -11.26
N ARG A 58 6.35 10.19 -11.88
CA ARG A 58 6.29 8.76 -11.56
C ARG A 58 6.86 8.49 -10.16
N ILE A 59 6.12 7.72 -9.38
CA ILE A 59 6.51 7.20 -8.08
C ILE A 59 6.35 5.67 -8.11
N ASP A 60 7.35 4.97 -7.61
CA ASP A 60 7.37 3.50 -7.57
C ASP A 60 7.34 3.02 -6.11
N ALA A 61 6.58 1.95 -5.86
CA ALA A 61 6.48 1.27 -4.56
C ALA A 61 6.50 -0.24 -4.75
N VAL A 62 7.03 -0.98 -3.76
CA VAL A 62 7.07 -2.45 -3.81
C VAL A 62 5.73 -3.00 -3.32
N VAL A 63 5.05 -3.82 -4.10
CA VAL A 63 3.79 -4.47 -3.70
C VAL A 63 4.09 -5.64 -2.76
N VAL A 64 3.41 -5.67 -1.63
CA VAL A 64 3.52 -6.75 -0.64
C VAL A 64 2.96 -8.05 -1.24
N LYS A 65 3.67 -9.16 -1.04
CA LYS A 65 3.21 -10.51 -1.41
C LYS A 65 2.72 -11.26 -0.16
N LYS A 66 1.58 -11.96 -0.28
CA LYS A 66 1.08 -12.92 0.73
C LYS A 66 0.91 -14.28 0.06
N GLY A 67 1.62 -15.30 0.53
CA GLY A 67 1.63 -16.62 -0.11
C GLY A 67 2.15 -16.58 -1.56
N GLY A 68 3.16 -15.76 -1.83
CA GLY A 68 3.76 -15.60 -3.17
C GLY A 68 2.97 -14.74 -4.15
N LYS A 69 1.74 -14.31 -3.80
CA LYS A 69 0.89 -13.50 -4.69
C LYS A 69 0.86 -12.03 -4.25
N PRO A 70 0.97 -11.06 -5.18
CA PRO A 70 0.80 -9.64 -4.87
C PRO A 70 -0.57 -9.36 -4.23
N MET A 71 -0.59 -8.56 -3.17
CA MET A 71 -1.80 -8.14 -2.46
C MET A 71 -2.51 -7.02 -3.21
N VAL A 72 -3.28 -7.41 -4.23
CA VAL A 72 -4.11 -6.53 -5.07
C VAL A 72 -5.57 -6.94 -4.91
N TYR A 73 -6.40 -6.04 -4.39
CA TYR A 73 -7.82 -6.26 -4.11
C TYR A 73 -8.66 -5.41 -5.06
N LYS A 74 -9.47 -6.04 -5.91
CA LYS A 74 -10.39 -5.36 -6.82
C LYS A 74 -11.81 -5.45 -6.29
N LYS A 75 -12.51 -4.33 -6.17
CA LYS A 75 -13.92 -4.28 -5.77
C LYS A 75 -14.62 -3.15 -6.50
N ASN A 76 -15.65 -3.49 -7.28
CA ASN A 76 -16.38 -2.56 -8.13
C ASN A 76 -15.40 -1.73 -8.98
N ASP A 77 -15.47 -0.40 -8.89
CA ASP A 77 -14.62 0.54 -9.62
C ASP A 77 -13.28 0.84 -8.92
N PHE A 78 -13.01 0.21 -7.78
CA PHE A 78 -11.83 0.49 -6.97
C PHE A 78 -10.85 -0.68 -6.95
N THR A 79 -9.56 -0.35 -6.93
CA THR A 79 -8.48 -1.29 -6.67
C THR A 79 -7.66 -0.79 -5.48
N MET A 80 -7.50 -1.63 -4.46
CA MET A 80 -6.61 -1.39 -3.33
C MET A 80 -5.36 -2.26 -3.50
N ILE A 81 -4.18 -1.65 -3.39
CA ILE A 81 -2.89 -2.31 -3.54
C ILE A 81 -2.10 -2.06 -2.26
N ILE A 82 -1.62 -3.14 -1.63
CA ILE A 82 -0.78 -3.01 -0.45
C ILE A 82 0.67 -2.87 -0.91
N GLY A 83 1.21 -1.66 -0.77
CA GLY A 83 2.58 -1.32 -1.17
C GLY A 83 3.43 -0.88 0.02
N ILE A 84 4.73 -1.10 -0.09
CA ILE A 84 5.77 -0.51 0.75
C ILE A 84 6.31 0.69 -0.02
N ASP A 85 5.87 1.87 0.40
CA ASP A 85 6.39 3.17 -0.01
C ASP A 85 7.18 3.75 1.17
N CYS A 86 8.50 3.51 1.16
CA CYS A 86 9.49 3.99 2.11
C CYS A 86 9.39 3.49 3.58
N VAL A 87 10.31 2.60 3.98
CA VAL A 87 11.02 2.66 5.28
C VAL A 87 12.52 2.62 4.99
N LYS A 88 13.28 3.57 5.55
CA LYS A 88 14.74 3.67 5.33
C LYS A 88 15.46 2.58 6.11
N LEU A 89 16.22 1.72 5.43
CA LEU A 89 17.07 0.70 6.05
C LEU A 89 18.49 0.82 5.51
N ALA A 90 19.47 0.86 6.42
CA ALA A 90 20.88 0.74 6.09
C ALA A 90 21.29 -0.71 6.33
N PHE A 91 21.73 -1.40 5.27
CA PHE A 91 22.23 -2.76 5.35
C PHE A 91 23.75 -2.74 5.29
N ILE A 92 24.40 -3.27 6.32
CA ILE A 92 25.87 -3.38 6.42
C ILE A 92 26.22 -4.86 6.28
N PHE A 93 26.98 -5.19 5.24
CA PHE A 93 27.45 -6.54 4.99
C PHE A 93 28.96 -6.62 5.19
N LYS A 94 29.46 -7.80 5.57
CA LYS A 94 30.89 -8.09 5.55
C LYS A 94 31.33 -8.32 4.11
N THR A 95 32.25 -7.49 3.62
CA THR A 95 32.80 -7.57 2.26
C THR A 95 33.39 -8.95 1.94
N GLU A 96 33.98 -9.61 2.93
CA GLU A 96 34.56 -10.97 2.79
C GLU A 96 33.53 -12.09 2.53
N LEU A 97 32.22 -11.78 2.52
CA LEU A 97 31.12 -12.71 2.26
C LEU A 97 30.32 -12.39 0.98
N GLU A 98 30.76 -11.42 0.18
CA GLU A 98 30.23 -11.18 -1.16
C GLU A 98 30.61 -12.36 -2.08
N ARG A 99 29.62 -12.95 -2.76
CA ARG A 99 29.84 -14.02 -3.74
C ARG A 99 30.01 -13.45 -5.13
#